data_AF-A0A947CGT0-F1
#
_entry.id   AF-A0A947CGT0-F1
#
_cell.length_a   1.000
_cell.length_b   1.000
_cell.length_c   1.000
_cell.angle_alpha   90.00
_cell.angle_beta   90.00
_cell.angle_gamma   90.00
#
_symmetry.space_group_name_H-M   'P 1'
#
loop_
_entity.id
_entity.type
_entity.pdbx_description
1 polymer ?
#
loop_
_entity_poly.entity_id
_entity_poly.type
_entity_poly.pdbx_seq_one_letter_code
_entity_poly.pdbx_strand_id
1 'polypeptide(L)'
;MTRRHGRIIGFATAALATPVWAQLGRSVVDTPHNLAASGPGVIRATTEEQVCIFCHTPHNAAPIQPLWNRDLPVSGYTVYSSSALDARPGQPTGASKMCLSCHDGTIALGSVVSRDQIIQMAGGVMTLPPGHANLGTDLSDDHPISFRYDATLVGRDPKLTDPAALPLALERDHNAELQCTTCHEAHDNRFGHFLVADNTNSALCRACHQISTTTIDAHMGCASCHQPHSAPSGPFLLRQHHVTATCTGCHDGSHPGAADILADLDRVSSHDTDRPVDPPDPIPGHSTCTDCHDAHTMEPGHADPPGLHPSLGRVGGVTA
;
A
#
# COMPACT_ATOMS: atom_id res chain seq x y z
N MET A 1 59.18 -58.00 20.88
CA MET A 1 59.20 -56.88 19.92
C MET A 1 58.08 -57.07 18.91
N THR A 2 56.91 -56.47 19.15
CA THR A 2 55.81 -56.39 18.17
C THR A 2 55.02 -55.12 18.46
N ARG A 3 55.10 -54.15 17.54
CA ARG A 3 54.52 -52.80 17.65
C ARG A 3 52.99 -52.86 17.52
N ARG A 4 52.27 -52.40 18.55
CA ARG A 4 50.84 -52.04 18.43
C ARG A 4 50.74 -50.55 18.07
N HIS A 5 50.13 -50.27 16.93
CA HIS A 5 49.83 -48.91 16.44
C HIS A 5 48.55 -48.41 17.12
N GLY A 6 48.66 -47.40 17.98
CA GLY A 6 47.52 -46.66 18.52
C GLY A 6 47.04 -45.62 17.51
N ARG A 7 45.80 -45.73 17.03
CA ARG A 7 45.16 -44.71 16.21
C ARG A 7 44.61 -43.62 17.13
N ILE A 8 45.12 -42.40 16.99
CA ILE A 8 44.60 -41.20 17.64
C ILE A 8 43.34 -40.79 16.89
N ILE A 9 42.19 -40.79 17.56
CA ILE A 9 40.92 -40.25 17.04
C ILE A 9 40.85 -38.79 17.48
N GLY A 10 41.14 -37.86 16.57
CA GLY A 10 40.94 -36.43 16.79
C GLY A 10 39.46 -36.09 16.66
N PHE A 11 38.86 -35.57 17.73
CA PHE A 11 37.55 -34.93 17.68
C PHE A 11 37.73 -33.51 17.12
N ALA A 12 37.34 -33.31 15.86
CA ALA A 12 37.18 -31.98 15.29
C ALA A 12 35.83 -31.42 15.75
N THR A 13 35.84 -30.48 16.69
CA THR A 13 34.66 -29.70 17.05
C THR A 13 34.37 -28.70 15.93
N ALA A 14 33.40 -29.03 15.07
CA ALA A 14 32.86 -28.08 14.11
C ALA A 14 32.01 -27.04 14.86
N ALA A 15 32.52 -25.82 14.98
CA ALA A 15 31.74 -24.68 15.46
C ALA A 15 30.68 -24.33 14.40
N LEU A 16 29.42 -24.67 14.68
CA LEU A 16 28.27 -24.23 13.90
C LEU A 16 28.11 -22.73 14.10
N ALA A 17 28.60 -21.93 13.16
CA ALA A 17 28.27 -20.51 13.07
C ALA A 17 26.79 -20.40 12.66
N THR A 18 25.93 -20.07 13.62
CA THR A 18 24.55 -19.67 13.32
C THR A 18 24.60 -18.35 12.56
N PRO A 19 23.94 -18.22 11.39
CA PRO A 19 23.86 -16.94 10.72
C PRO A 19 23.13 -15.95 11.64
N VAL A 20 23.82 -14.88 12.01
CA VAL A 20 23.18 -13.70 12.60
C VAL A 20 22.40 -13.05 11.46
N TRP A 21 21.09 -13.33 11.41
CA TRP A 21 20.19 -12.54 10.60
C TRP A 21 20.26 -11.11 11.14
N ALA A 22 20.77 -10.19 10.34
CA ALA A 22 20.73 -8.77 10.66
C ALA A 22 19.27 -8.41 10.97
N GLN A 23 18.99 -7.98 12.20
CA GLN A 23 17.68 -7.49 12.58
C GLN A 23 17.47 -6.16 11.84
N LEU A 24 16.83 -6.20 10.68
CA LEU A 24 16.31 -5.01 10.01
C LEU A 24 15.45 -4.23 11.01
N GLY A 25 15.66 -2.91 11.05
CA GLY A 25 15.14 -1.97 12.05
C GLY A 25 13.69 -2.24 12.45
N ARG A 26 13.52 -2.90 13.61
CA ARG A 26 12.19 -3.25 14.16
C ARG A 26 11.50 -2.05 14.78
N SER A 27 12.28 -1.08 15.25
CA SER A 27 11.80 0.11 15.95
C SER A 27 11.84 1.32 15.03
N VAL A 28 10.95 2.28 15.27
CA VAL A 28 10.93 3.60 14.61
C VAL A 28 12.31 4.28 14.57
N VAL A 29 13.15 4.06 15.59
CA VAL A 29 14.50 4.62 15.76
C VAL A 29 15.42 4.28 14.58
N ASP A 30 15.25 3.10 13.99
CA ASP A 30 16.12 2.57 12.93
C ASP A 30 15.55 2.86 11.52
N THR A 31 14.53 3.70 11.42
CA THR A 31 13.80 3.96 10.17
C THR A 31 13.91 5.43 9.75
N PRO A 32 13.50 5.79 8.52
CA PRO A 32 13.36 7.19 8.11
C PRO A 32 12.39 8.03 8.96
N HIS A 33 11.53 7.42 9.78
CA HIS A 33 10.64 8.15 10.71
C HIS A 33 11.37 8.60 11.99
N ASN A 34 12.62 8.17 12.21
CA ASN A 34 13.48 8.83 13.17
C ASN A 34 13.96 10.17 12.60
N LEU A 35 13.20 11.22 12.90
CA LEU A 35 13.50 12.59 12.49
C LEU A 35 14.52 13.29 13.40
N ALA A 36 15.04 12.63 14.44
CA ALA A 36 16.13 13.20 15.25
C ALA A 36 17.42 13.32 14.42
N ALA A 37 18.37 14.11 14.89
CA ALA A 37 19.65 14.33 14.22
C ALA A 37 20.45 13.04 13.99
N SER A 38 20.25 12.03 14.84
CA SER A 38 20.84 10.69 14.71
C SER A 38 20.10 9.77 13.71
N GLY A 39 19.00 10.23 13.13
CA GLY A 39 18.15 9.46 12.23
C GLY A 39 18.88 8.98 10.97
N PRO A 40 18.55 7.78 10.46
CA PRO A 40 19.15 7.24 9.25
C PRO A 40 18.58 7.83 7.95
N GLY A 41 17.45 8.56 8.03
CA GLY A 41 16.79 9.18 6.89
C GLY A 41 17.42 10.49 6.42
N VAL A 42 17.08 10.91 5.20
CA VAL A 42 17.51 12.22 4.64
C VAL A 42 16.76 13.40 5.27
N ILE A 43 15.51 13.17 5.68
CA ILE A 43 14.69 14.13 6.42
C ILE A 43 14.94 13.91 7.90
N ARG A 44 15.65 14.85 8.53
CA ARG A 44 16.01 14.79 9.95
C ARG A 44 16.31 16.18 10.49
N ALA A 45 16.26 16.34 11.80
CA ALA A 45 16.61 17.57 12.48
C ALA A 45 18.11 17.85 12.41
N THR A 46 18.47 19.14 12.53
CA THR A 46 19.87 19.56 12.58
C THR A 46 20.50 19.21 13.92
N THR A 47 19.76 19.37 15.03
CA THR A 47 20.29 19.20 16.40
C THR A 47 19.34 18.53 17.40
N GLU A 48 18.06 18.32 17.09
CA GLU A 48 17.14 17.67 18.03
C GLU A 48 17.45 16.18 18.15
N GLU A 49 17.57 15.66 19.37
CA GLU A 49 17.96 14.28 19.64
C GLU A 49 16.78 13.38 20.04
N GLN A 50 15.65 13.96 20.46
CA GLN A 50 14.49 13.17 20.87
C GLN A 50 13.76 12.61 19.65
N VAL A 51 13.77 11.28 19.52
CA VAL A 51 13.08 10.58 18.43
C VAL A 51 11.57 10.79 18.49
N CYS A 52 10.98 10.65 19.68
CA CYS A 52 9.53 10.67 19.83
C CYS A 52 8.91 12.08 19.82
N ILE A 53 9.71 13.15 19.96
CA ILE A 53 9.16 14.51 20.14
C ILE A 53 8.36 14.99 18.92
N PHE A 54 8.65 14.46 17.73
CA PHE A 54 7.93 14.82 16.50
C PHE A 54 6.49 14.30 16.47
N CYS A 55 6.17 13.31 17.31
CA CYS A 55 4.85 12.69 17.39
C CYS A 55 4.21 12.85 18.77
N HIS A 56 5.00 12.75 19.85
CA HIS A 56 4.55 12.68 21.22
C HIS A 56 5.00 13.85 22.08
N THR A 57 4.06 14.39 22.87
CA THR A 57 4.36 15.45 23.83
C THR A 57 5.19 14.85 24.97
N PRO A 58 6.33 15.45 25.35
CA PRO A 58 7.08 15.01 26.52
C PRO A 58 6.24 15.10 27.79
N HIS A 59 6.49 14.21 28.75
CA HIS A 59 5.85 14.31 30.06
C HIS A 59 6.16 15.69 30.69
N ASN A 60 5.13 16.37 31.20
CA ASN A 60 5.15 17.74 31.72
C ASN A 60 5.19 18.87 30.66
N ALA A 61 4.72 18.63 29.44
CA ALA A 61 4.42 19.74 28.52
C ALA A 61 3.40 20.69 29.17
N ALA A 62 3.72 21.99 29.18
CA ALA A 62 2.82 23.05 29.59
C ALA A 62 2.44 23.86 28.33
N PRO A 63 1.14 24.03 28.02
CA PRO A 63 -0.03 23.46 28.69
C PRO A 63 -0.16 21.92 28.51
N ILE A 64 -0.98 21.27 29.36
CA ILE A 64 -1.34 19.85 29.21
C ILE A 64 -2.11 19.68 27.90
N GLN A 65 -1.42 19.25 26.86
CA GLN A 65 -1.98 18.99 25.54
C GLN A 65 -2.18 17.47 25.33
N PRO A 66 -3.04 17.05 24.39
CA PRO A 66 -3.13 15.66 23.95
C PRO A 66 -1.73 15.07 23.69
N LEU A 67 -1.60 13.74 23.80
CA LEU A 67 -0.32 13.04 23.60
C LEU A 67 0.26 13.20 22.18
N TRP A 68 -0.44 13.86 21.27
CA TRP A 68 0.02 14.18 19.93
C TRP A 68 0.70 15.54 19.91
N ASN A 69 2.00 15.60 19.60
CA ASN A 69 2.81 16.81 19.69
C ASN A 69 2.72 17.72 18.47
N ARG A 70 1.67 17.63 17.67
CA ARG A 70 1.52 18.43 16.46
C ARG A 70 0.12 19.00 16.38
N ASP A 71 0.00 20.14 15.72
CA ASP A 71 -1.30 20.62 15.29
C ASP A 71 -1.91 19.62 14.29
N LEU A 72 -3.23 19.45 14.37
CA LEU A 72 -3.95 18.64 13.40
C LEU A 72 -4.30 19.51 12.18
N PRO A 73 -4.30 18.93 10.97
CA PRO A 73 -4.73 19.64 9.77
C PRO A 73 -6.13 20.24 9.93
N VAL A 74 -6.29 21.49 9.51
CA VAL A 74 -7.57 22.23 9.53
C VAL A 74 -8.24 22.27 8.15
N SER A 75 -7.51 21.90 7.10
CA SER A 75 -8.01 21.84 5.73
C SER A 75 -9.03 20.71 5.55
N GLY A 76 -9.98 20.93 4.64
CA GLY A 76 -10.79 19.84 4.10
C GLY A 76 -9.98 19.05 3.07
N TYR A 77 -10.19 17.74 3.04
CA TYR A 77 -9.60 16.83 2.07
C TYR A 77 -10.59 16.53 0.94
N THR A 78 -10.08 16.38 -0.29
CA THR A 78 -10.82 15.66 -1.33
C THR A 78 -10.80 14.19 -0.95
N VAL A 79 -11.94 13.64 -0.54
CA VAL A 79 -12.02 12.25 -0.08
C VAL A 79 -12.23 11.31 -1.25
N TYR A 80 -11.74 10.07 -1.09
CA TYR A 80 -11.96 9.00 -2.04
C TYR A 80 -13.45 8.81 -2.36
N SER A 81 -13.76 8.75 -3.65
CA SER A 81 -15.08 8.46 -4.20
C SER A 81 -14.93 7.73 -5.51
N SER A 82 -15.74 6.70 -5.73
CA SER A 82 -15.78 5.92 -6.95
C SER A 82 -17.19 5.42 -7.22
N SER A 83 -17.53 5.18 -8.48
CA SER A 83 -18.80 4.54 -8.86
C SER A 83 -18.93 3.11 -8.33
N ALA A 84 -17.81 2.44 -8.03
CA ALA A 84 -17.75 1.10 -7.48
C ALA A 84 -17.70 1.07 -5.92
N LEU A 85 -17.80 2.21 -5.25
CA LEU A 85 -17.66 2.31 -3.79
C LEU A 85 -19.00 2.31 -3.07
N ASP A 86 -19.26 1.29 -2.24
CA ASP A 86 -20.44 1.23 -1.35
C ASP A 86 -20.21 1.92 0.02
N ALA A 87 -18.95 2.05 0.42
CA ALA A 87 -18.56 2.82 1.59
C ALA A 87 -18.82 4.31 1.37
N ARG A 88 -18.88 5.07 2.48
CA ARG A 88 -19.04 6.52 2.44
C ARG A 88 -17.93 7.16 3.26
N PRO A 89 -16.71 7.31 2.71
CA PRO A 89 -15.62 7.99 3.38
C PRO A 89 -16.01 9.42 3.79
N GLY A 90 -15.77 9.73 5.05
CA GLY A 90 -15.87 11.08 5.57
C GLY A 90 -14.51 11.80 5.51
N GLN A 91 -14.47 13.01 6.04
CA GLN A 91 -13.18 13.67 6.31
C GLN A 91 -12.34 12.82 7.27
N PRO A 92 -11.00 12.80 7.14
CA PRO A 92 -10.13 12.05 8.03
C PRO A 92 -10.38 12.35 9.51
N THR A 93 -10.49 11.27 10.29
CA THR A 93 -10.71 11.29 11.74
C THR A 93 -9.55 10.64 12.48
N GLY A 94 -9.60 10.68 13.82
CA GLY A 94 -8.77 9.83 14.68
C GLY A 94 -7.28 9.80 14.32
N ALA A 95 -6.73 8.59 14.25
CA ALA A 95 -5.32 8.35 13.97
C ALA A 95 -4.92 8.77 12.56
N SER A 96 -5.78 8.59 11.56
CA SER A 96 -5.50 9.05 10.20
C SER A 96 -5.24 10.56 10.13
N LYS A 97 -6.05 11.36 10.83
CA LYS A 97 -5.85 12.82 10.91
C LYS A 97 -4.53 13.19 11.62
N MET A 98 -4.08 12.38 12.58
CA MET A 98 -2.76 12.56 13.21
C MET A 98 -1.64 12.27 12.21
N CYS A 99 -1.69 11.16 11.47
CA CYS A 99 -0.71 10.83 10.43
C CYS A 99 -0.63 11.93 9.36
N LEU A 100 -1.79 12.43 8.91
CA LEU A 100 -1.87 13.49 7.92
C LEU A 100 -1.26 14.82 8.38
N SER A 101 -1.08 15.06 9.68
CA SER A 101 -0.31 16.23 10.17
C SER A 101 1.15 16.27 9.71
N CYS A 102 1.69 15.16 9.20
CA CYS A 102 2.95 15.11 8.46
C CYS A 102 2.72 14.80 6.98
N HIS A 103 1.87 13.81 6.71
CA HIS A 103 1.72 13.20 5.39
C HIS A 103 0.89 14.02 4.40
N ASP A 104 0.18 15.06 4.83
CA ASP A 104 -0.49 15.98 3.89
C ASP A 104 0.42 17.12 3.40
N GLY A 105 1.64 17.22 3.94
CA GLY A 105 2.63 18.20 3.52
C GLY A 105 2.29 19.66 3.82
N THR A 106 1.23 19.94 4.59
CA THR A 106 0.77 21.31 4.88
C THR A 106 1.41 21.90 6.14
N ILE A 107 1.77 21.06 7.11
CA ILE A 107 2.35 21.48 8.40
C ILE A 107 3.85 21.22 8.39
N ALA A 108 4.63 22.18 8.88
CA ALA A 108 6.08 22.01 8.98
C ALA A 108 6.46 20.81 9.87
N LEU A 109 7.42 20.00 9.43
CA LEU A 109 7.85 18.78 10.12
C LEU A 109 8.39 19.06 11.52
N GLY A 110 9.16 20.13 11.69
CA GLY A 110 9.68 20.55 12.99
C GLY A 110 8.70 21.34 13.87
N SER A 111 7.47 21.60 13.39
CA SER A 111 6.45 22.30 14.17
C SER A 111 5.84 21.33 15.18
N VAL A 112 6.18 21.51 16.45
CA VAL A 112 5.67 20.69 17.55
C VAL A 112 5.06 21.57 18.64
N VAL A 113 3.94 21.15 19.24
CA VAL A 113 3.18 21.99 20.19
C VAL A 113 3.92 22.20 21.52
N SER A 114 4.84 21.31 21.87
CA SER A 114 5.64 21.40 23.10
C SER A 114 6.81 22.37 23.00
N ARG A 115 6.98 23.10 21.88
CA ARG A 115 8.10 24.04 21.66
C ARG A 115 7.57 25.33 21.04
N ASP A 116 8.05 26.46 21.56
CA ASP A 116 7.73 27.78 21.00
C ASP A 116 8.46 28.07 19.69
N GLN A 117 9.53 27.33 19.41
CA GLN A 117 10.37 27.48 18.22
C GLN A 117 10.35 26.19 17.41
N ILE A 118 10.22 26.33 16.09
CA ILE A 118 10.25 25.21 15.15
C ILE A 118 11.61 24.51 15.23
N ILE A 119 11.60 23.20 15.40
CA ILE A 119 12.79 22.36 15.33
C ILE A 119 13.36 22.48 13.91
N GLN A 120 14.61 22.93 13.81
CA GLN A 120 15.24 23.14 12.51
C GLN A 120 15.59 21.80 11.86
N MET A 121 15.11 21.60 10.63
CA MET A 121 15.41 20.42 9.84
C MET A 121 16.65 20.64 8.97
N ALA A 122 17.45 19.60 8.79
CA ALA A 122 18.60 19.60 7.92
C ALA A 122 18.19 19.88 6.46
N GLY A 123 19.06 20.54 5.71
CA GLY A 123 18.81 20.85 4.29
C GLY A 123 17.68 21.85 4.04
N GLY A 124 17.14 22.51 5.07
CA GLY A 124 16.06 23.51 4.93
C GLY A 124 14.69 22.91 4.62
N VAL A 125 14.50 21.61 4.82
CA VAL A 125 13.21 20.94 4.60
C VAL A 125 12.18 21.44 5.62
N MET A 126 11.18 22.18 5.19
CA MET A 126 10.14 22.66 6.11
C MET A 126 8.98 21.67 6.22
N THR A 127 8.38 21.31 5.08
CA THR A 127 7.27 20.35 4.98
C THR A 127 7.73 19.07 4.30
N LEU A 128 6.89 18.03 4.33
CA LEU A 128 7.19 16.78 3.65
C LEU A 128 7.33 17.03 2.13
N PRO A 129 8.47 16.71 1.50
CA PRO A 129 8.65 16.94 0.07
C PRO A 129 7.64 16.14 -0.78
N PRO A 130 7.32 16.59 -2.00
CA PRO A 130 6.48 15.83 -2.92
C PRO A 130 7.03 14.41 -3.15
N GLY A 131 6.12 13.44 -3.27
CA GLY A 131 6.43 12.03 -3.48
C GLY A 131 5.46 11.13 -2.71
N HIS A 132 5.63 9.82 -2.78
CA HIS A 132 4.69 8.83 -2.22
C HIS A 132 4.42 8.95 -0.71
N ALA A 133 5.29 9.62 0.05
CA ALA A 133 5.05 9.87 1.47
C ALA A 133 4.16 11.11 1.71
N ASN A 134 4.13 12.06 0.78
CA ASN A 134 3.29 13.25 0.86
C ASN A 134 2.03 13.04 0.01
N LEU A 135 0.95 12.62 0.69
CA LEU A 135 -0.37 12.38 0.12
C LEU A 135 -1.09 13.70 -0.24
N GLY A 136 -0.66 14.82 0.34
CA GLY A 136 -1.34 16.09 0.14
C GLY A 136 -2.74 16.12 0.77
N THR A 137 -3.55 17.06 0.29
CA THR A 137 -4.96 17.22 0.71
C THR A 137 -5.95 16.57 -0.25
N ASP A 138 -5.46 15.91 -1.30
CA ASP A 138 -6.27 15.14 -2.23
C ASP A 138 -6.04 13.66 -1.95
N LEU A 139 -7.03 13.00 -1.37
CA LEU A 139 -7.01 11.58 -1.04
C LEU A 139 -7.86 10.77 -2.02
N SER A 140 -8.25 11.36 -3.16
CA SER A 140 -9.09 10.68 -4.15
C SER A 140 -8.37 9.54 -4.87
N ASP A 141 -7.04 9.50 -4.79
CA ASP A 141 -6.15 8.49 -5.35
C ASP A 141 -5.51 7.59 -4.27
N ASP A 142 -6.03 7.64 -3.04
CA ASP A 142 -5.63 6.81 -1.91
C ASP A 142 -6.73 5.84 -1.51
N HIS A 143 -6.34 4.68 -0.95
CA HIS A 143 -7.27 3.72 -0.40
C HIS A 143 -8.08 4.40 0.72
N PRO A 144 -9.43 4.30 0.69
CA PRO A 144 -10.27 5.05 1.61
C PRO A 144 -9.97 4.70 3.07
N ILE A 145 -10.07 5.72 3.91
CA ILE A 145 -9.91 5.69 5.37
C ILE A 145 -11.02 6.51 6.03
N SER A 146 -11.12 6.42 7.35
CA SER A 146 -12.11 7.15 8.17
C SER A 146 -13.55 6.91 7.70
N PHE A 147 -13.85 5.64 7.43
CA PHE A 147 -15.20 5.15 7.18
C PHE A 147 -15.45 3.90 8.01
N ARG A 148 -16.71 3.70 8.42
CA ARG A 148 -17.12 2.52 9.18
C ARG A 148 -17.03 1.25 8.32
N TYR A 149 -16.22 0.31 8.75
CA TYR A 149 -16.17 -1.04 8.18
C TYR A 149 -16.87 -1.99 9.15
N ASP A 150 -18.15 -2.23 8.88
CA ASP A 150 -19.03 -3.04 9.72
C ASP A 150 -19.86 -4.03 8.89
N ALA A 151 -20.60 -4.91 9.56
CA ALA A 151 -21.45 -5.90 8.90
C ALA A 151 -22.53 -5.28 8.00
N THR A 152 -22.91 -4.01 8.22
CA THR A 152 -23.87 -3.30 7.34
C THR A 152 -23.22 -2.92 6.02
N LEU A 153 -21.93 -2.55 6.03
CA LEU A 153 -21.17 -2.36 4.80
C LEU A 153 -21.01 -3.68 4.04
N VAL A 154 -20.63 -4.76 4.74
CA VAL A 154 -20.50 -6.10 4.12
C VAL A 154 -21.83 -6.61 3.56
N GLY A 155 -22.96 -6.29 4.21
CA GLY A 155 -24.28 -6.62 3.69
C GLY A 155 -24.64 -5.90 2.38
N ARG A 156 -23.96 -4.79 2.07
CA ARG A 156 -24.10 -4.05 0.79
C ARG A 156 -23.09 -4.54 -0.25
N ASP A 157 -21.85 -4.79 0.18
CA ASP A 157 -20.79 -5.35 -0.66
C ASP A 157 -20.35 -6.73 -0.14
N PRO A 158 -20.91 -7.83 -0.69
CA PRO A 158 -20.55 -9.18 -0.28
C PRO A 158 -19.14 -9.59 -0.75
N LYS A 159 -18.43 -8.75 -1.50
CA LYS A 159 -17.00 -8.95 -1.80
C LYS A 159 -16.10 -8.51 -0.65
N LEU A 160 -16.66 -8.02 0.46
CA LEU A 160 -15.91 -7.69 1.66
C LEU A 160 -15.99 -8.81 2.71
N THR A 161 -14.90 -9.01 3.43
CA THR A 161 -14.86 -9.93 4.57
C THR A 161 -15.61 -9.37 5.78
N ASP A 162 -16.31 -10.24 6.52
CA ASP A 162 -16.94 -9.83 7.78
C ASP A 162 -15.87 -9.28 8.75
N PRO A 163 -16.07 -8.08 9.35
CA PRO A 163 -15.12 -7.50 10.29
C PRO A 163 -14.76 -8.40 11.47
N ALA A 164 -15.63 -9.34 11.87
CA ALA A 164 -15.36 -10.31 12.93
C ALA A 164 -14.40 -11.43 12.51
N ALA A 165 -14.20 -11.61 11.20
CA ALA A 165 -13.25 -12.58 10.63
C ALA A 165 -11.89 -11.95 10.29
N LEU A 166 -11.73 -10.63 10.47
CA LEU A 166 -10.45 -9.97 10.24
C LEU A 166 -9.40 -10.47 11.24
N PRO A 167 -8.13 -10.64 10.79
CA PRO A 167 -7.01 -10.86 11.70
C PRO A 167 -6.94 -9.80 12.79
N LEU A 168 -6.58 -10.20 14.01
CA LEU A 168 -6.47 -9.27 15.15
C LEU A 168 -5.54 -8.08 14.86
N ALA A 169 -4.52 -8.24 14.01
CA ALA A 169 -3.61 -7.14 13.67
C ALA A 169 -4.29 -6.02 12.85
N LEU A 170 -5.38 -6.30 12.14
CA LEU A 170 -6.15 -5.36 11.33
C LEU A 170 -7.25 -4.70 12.17
N GLU A 171 -6.86 -4.05 13.26
CA GLU A 171 -7.83 -3.43 14.16
C GLU A 171 -8.48 -2.20 13.53
N ARG A 172 -9.79 -2.08 13.76
CA ARG A 172 -10.54 -0.85 13.53
C ARG A 172 -10.47 -0.01 14.78
N ASP A 173 -10.70 1.29 14.65
CA ASP A 173 -10.78 2.14 15.83
C ASP A 173 -12.06 1.89 16.66
N HIS A 174 -12.20 2.62 17.77
CA HIS A 174 -13.35 2.53 18.67
C HIS A 174 -14.70 2.87 18.01
N ASN A 175 -14.71 3.55 16.87
CA ASN A 175 -15.91 3.86 16.08
C ASN A 175 -16.18 2.81 14.99
N ALA A 176 -15.39 1.72 14.98
CA ALA A 176 -15.36 0.71 13.93
C ALA A 176 -14.96 1.28 12.56
N GLU A 177 -14.18 2.37 12.54
CA GLU A 177 -13.65 2.95 11.31
C GLU A 177 -12.31 2.30 10.93
N LEU A 178 -12.09 2.12 9.63
CA LEU A 178 -10.76 1.84 9.11
C LEU A 178 -9.93 3.13 9.19
N GLN A 179 -8.74 3.01 9.77
CA GLN A 179 -7.80 4.11 9.93
C GLN A 179 -6.46 3.73 9.30
N CYS A 180 -5.53 4.67 9.18
CA CYS A 180 -4.15 4.37 8.79
C CYS A 180 -3.55 3.28 9.70
N THR A 181 -3.91 3.29 10.98
CA THR A 181 -3.45 2.30 11.98
C THR A 181 -4.02 0.91 11.80
N THR A 182 -5.05 0.73 10.97
CA THR A 182 -5.51 -0.61 10.58
C THR A 182 -4.46 -1.31 9.72
N CYS A 183 -3.69 -0.56 8.93
CA CYS A 183 -2.65 -1.12 8.05
C CYS A 183 -1.23 -0.85 8.57
N HIS A 184 -1.02 0.22 9.33
CA HIS A 184 0.30 0.67 9.78
C HIS A 184 0.44 0.74 11.32
N GLU A 185 1.52 0.22 11.88
CA GLU A 185 1.89 0.36 13.29
C GLU A 185 3.10 1.30 13.41
N ALA A 186 2.89 2.53 13.91
CA ALA A 186 3.93 3.56 13.96
C ALA A 186 5.18 3.18 14.78
N HIS A 187 5.07 2.19 15.68
CA HIS A 187 6.17 1.80 16.56
C HIS A 187 6.91 0.52 16.12
N ASP A 188 6.37 -0.21 15.14
CA ASP A 188 6.87 -1.53 14.77
C ASP A 188 6.99 -1.67 13.25
N ASN A 189 8.23 -1.74 12.78
CA ASN A 189 8.55 -1.86 11.36
C ASN A 189 9.01 -3.27 10.97
N ARG A 190 8.65 -4.31 11.76
CA ARG A 190 9.11 -5.69 11.50
C ARG A 190 8.74 -6.24 10.11
N PHE A 191 7.66 -5.75 9.50
CA PHE A 191 7.18 -6.16 8.17
C PHE A 191 7.58 -5.19 7.05
N GLY A 192 8.35 -4.14 7.36
CA GLY A 192 8.63 -3.03 6.45
C GLY A 192 7.41 -2.13 6.26
N HIS A 193 7.65 -0.88 5.84
CA HIS A 193 6.62 0.15 5.66
C HIS A 193 5.65 0.30 6.85
N PHE A 194 6.11 -0.06 8.06
CA PHE A 194 5.30 -0.13 9.27
C PHE A 194 4.03 -0.98 9.13
N LEU A 195 3.97 -1.96 8.22
CA LEU A 195 2.77 -2.77 8.07
C LEU A 195 2.47 -3.56 9.35
N VAL A 196 1.18 -3.68 9.71
CA VAL A 196 0.74 -4.46 10.88
C VAL A 196 0.87 -5.97 10.67
N ALA A 197 0.97 -6.42 9.42
CA ALA A 197 1.09 -7.81 9.03
C ALA A 197 1.93 -7.95 7.75
N ASP A 198 2.45 -9.16 7.52
CA ASP A 198 3.10 -9.52 6.26
C ASP A 198 2.11 -9.41 5.09
N ASN A 199 2.51 -8.72 4.02
CA ASN A 199 1.71 -8.54 2.82
C ASN A 199 2.16 -9.42 1.64
N THR A 200 2.92 -10.48 1.91
CA THR A 200 3.28 -11.49 0.91
C THR A 200 2.01 -12.01 0.21
N ASN A 201 2.05 -12.04 -1.12
CA ASN A 201 0.90 -12.39 -1.96
C ASN A 201 -0.36 -11.54 -1.66
N SER A 202 -0.19 -10.26 -1.33
CA SER A 202 -1.31 -9.34 -1.02
C SER A 202 -2.22 -9.83 0.11
N ALA A 203 -1.65 -10.51 1.11
CA ALA A 203 -2.40 -11.06 2.25
C ALA A 203 -3.17 -9.98 3.03
N LEU A 204 -2.63 -8.75 3.14
CA LEU A 204 -3.31 -7.63 3.80
C LEU A 204 -4.58 -7.22 3.03
N CYS A 205 -4.48 -7.12 1.71
CA CYS A 205 -5.60 -6.76 0.84
C CYS A 205 -6.70 -7.84 0.92
N ARG A 206 -6.30 -9.11 0.80
CA ARG A 206 -7.20 -10.27 0.81
C ARG A 206 -7.84 -10.56 2.16
N ALA A 207 -7.34 -9.95 3.25
CA ALA A 207 -8.01 -10.02 4.54
C ALA A 207 -9.38 -9.33 4.49
N CYS A 208 -9.49 -8.23 3.75
CA CYS A 208 -10.73 -7.44 3.62
C CYS A 208 -11.46 -7.67 2.30
N HIS A 209 -10.73 -7.91 1.21
CA HIS A 209 -11.25 -7.95 -0.16
C HIS A 209 -11.28 -9.39 -0.73
N GLN A 210 -12.48 -9.88 -1.01
CA GLN A 210 -12.79 -11.19 -1.61
C GLN A 210 -13.14 -11.04 -3.09
N ILE A 211 -12.28 -10.36 -3.84
CA ILE A 211 -12.58 -9.93 -5.22
C ILE A 211 -12.20 -11.00 -6.26
N SER A 212 -11.28 -11.91 -5.93
CA SER A 212 -10.69 -12.82 -6.92
C SER A 212 -11.37 -14.18 -7.02
N THR A 213 -11.68 -14.58 -8.27
CA THR A 213 -12.04 -15.94 -8.68
C THR A 213 -11.15 -16.47 -9.81
N THR A 214 -10.15 -15.70 -10.23
CA THR A 214 -9.19 -16.15 -11.24
C THR A 214 -8.35 -17.32 -10.72
N THR A 215 -7.99 -18.22 -11.64
CA THR A 215 -7.07 -19.34 -11.37
C THR A 215 -5.63 -19.04 -11.82
N ILE A 216 -5.36 -17.80 -12.24
CA ILE A 216 -4.04 -17.36 -12.67
C ILE A 216 -3.27 -16.79 -11.48
N ASP A 217 -2.32 -17.56 -10.94
CA ASP A 217 -1.56 -17.20 -9.74
C ASP A 217 -0.91 -15.81 -9.81
N ALA A 218 -0.39 -15.41 -10.97
CA ALA A 218 0.24 -14.10 -11.16
C ALA A 218 -0.73 -12.92 -10.95
N HIS A 219 -2.03 -13.09 -11.27
CA HIS A 219 -3.06 -12.07 -11.05
C HIS A 219 -3.54 -12.01 -9.60
N MET A 220 -3.14 -12.95 -8.74
CA MET A 220 -3.47 -12.93 -7.31
C MET A 220 -2.63 -11.91 -6.50
N GLY A 221 -1.58 -11.35 -7.11
CA GLY A 221 -0.78 -10.27 -6.54
C GLY A 221 -1.44 -8.92 -6.77
N CYS A 222 -2.40 -8.53 -5.92
CA CYS A 222 -3.15 -7.27 -6.04
C CYS A 222 -2.22 -6.06 -6.20
N ALA A 223 -1.14 -6.00 -5.43
CA ALA A 223 -0.18 -4.90 -5.45
C ALA A 223 0.66 -4.82 -6.74
N SER A 224 0.62 -5.84 -7.61
CA SER A 224 1.28 -5.78 -8.93
C SER A 224 0.57 -4.79 -9.86
N CYS A 225 -0.76 -4.71 -9.77
CA CYS A 225 -1.57 -3.81 -10.58
C CYS A 225 -2.06 -2.59 -9.78
N HIS A 226 -2.31 -2.77 -8.48
CA HIS A 226 -2.85 -1.72 -7.62
C HIS A 226 -1.79 -0.97 -6.81
N GLN A 227 -2.02 0.32 -6.64
CA GLN A 227 -1.28 1.25 -5.79
C GLN A 227 -2.25 1.77 -4.72
N PRO A 228 -2.06 1.44 -3.43
CA PRO A 228 -2.97 1.91 -2.38
C PRO A 228 -2.87 3.40 -2.08
N HIS A 229 -1.74 4.05 -2.39
CA HIS A 229 -1.54 5.47 -2.08
C HIS A 229 -0.93 6.23 -3.25
N SER A 230 -1.46 7.42 -3.52
CA SER A 230 -1.05 8.29 -4.62
C SER A 230 -1.10 7.58 -5.98
N ALA A 231 -2.20 6.90 -6.27
CA ALA A 231 -2.37 6.11 -7.48
C ALA A 231 -2.48 6.98 -8.74
N PRO A 232 -1.66 6.76 -9.78
CA PRO A 232 -1.75 7.53 -11.03
C PRO A 232 -3.14 7.48 -11.70
N SER A 233 -3.89 6.40 -11.51
CA SER A 233 -5.25 6.25 -12.06
C SER A 233 -6.34 6.90 -11.20
N GLY A 234 -5.99 7.63 -10.14
CA GLY A 234 -6.97 8.16 -9.19
C GLY A 234 -7.80 7.05 -8.52
N PRO A 235 -9.14 7.12 -8.56
CA PRO A 235 -10.01 6.26 -7.75
C PRO A 235 -9.94 4.77 -8.10
N PHE A 236 -9.39 4.39 -9.26
CA PHE A 236 -9.21 2.97 -9.62
C PHE A 236 -8.00 2.31 -8.94
N LEU A 237 -7.15 3.11 -8.30
CA LEU A 237 -5.99 2.65 -7.55
C LEU A 237 -5.06 1.73 -8.36
N LEU A 238 -4.92 1.94 -9.67
CA LEU A 238 -3.98 1.26 -10.56
C LEU A 238 -2.64 2.00 -10.62
N ARG A 239 -1.57 1.24 -10.82
CA ARG A 239 -0.19 1.77 -10.92
C ARG A 239 0.06 2.59 -12.19
N GLN A 240 -0.84 2.56 -13.17
CA GLN A 240 -0.70 3.27 -14.44
C GLN A 240 -1.92 4.15 -14.73
N HIS A 241 -1.72 5.22 -15.51
CA HIS A 241 -2.81 6.13 -15.92
C HIS A 241 -3.82 5.50 -16.89
N HIS A 242 -3.41 4.45 -17.60
CA HIS A 242 -4.21 3.79 -18.64
C HIS A 242 -4.36 2.29 -18.35
N VAL A 243 -5.52 1.73 -18.69
CA VAL A 243 -5.79 0.28 -18.51
C VAL A 243 -4.81 -0.55 -19.35
N THR A 244 -4.61 -0.19 -20.62
CA THR A 244 -3.65 -0.88 -21.50
C THR A 244 -2.25 -0.88 -20.92
N ALA A 245 -1.76 0.27 -20.44
CA ALA A 245 -0.44 0.36 -19.80
C ALA A 245 -0.32 -0.52 -18.53
N THR A 246 -1.42 -0.69 -17.79
CA THR A 246 -1.44 -1.59 -16.62
C THR A 246 -1.22 -3.04 -17.05
N CYS A 247 -1.86 -3.47 -18.15
CA CYS A 247 -1.74 -4.82 -18.68
C CYS A 247 -0.39 -5.05 -19.37
N THR A 248 0.02 -4.14 -20.26
CA THR A 248 1.26 -4.28 -21.04
C THR A 248 2.51 -4.15 -20.19
N GLY A 249 2.43 -3.63 -18.96
CA GLY A 249 3.53 -3.71 -17.99
C GLY A 249 4.00 -5.14 -17.67
N CYS A 250 3.19 -6.16 -17.98
CA CYS A 250 3.59 -7.57 -17.95
C CYS A 250 3.32 -8.31 -19.27
N HIS A 251 2.43 -7.81 -20.11
CA HIS A 251 2.04 -8.43 -21.37
C HIS A 251 2.70 -7.80 -22.61
N ASP A 252 3.93 -7.28 -22.48
CA ASP A 252 4.74 -6.70 -23.57
C ASP A 252 5.68 -7.70 -24.26
N GLY A 253 5.52 -8.99 -23.98
CA GLY A 253 6.38 -10.05 -24.48
C GLY A 253 7.70 -10.22 -23.71
N SER A 254 7.99 -9.37 -22.72
CA SER A 254 9.19 -9.50 -21.89
C SER A 254 9.02 -10.44 -20.69
N HIS A 255 7.78 -10.65 -20.22
CA HIS A 255 7.51 -11.43 -19.02
C HIS A 255 7.33 -12.94 -19.34
N PRO A 256 8.17 -13.83 -18.78
CA PRO A 256 8.07 -15.26 -19.03
C PRO A 256 6.70 -15.83 -18.64
N GLY A 257 6.02 -16.47 -19.60
CA GLY A 257 4.72 -17.11 -19.37
C GLY A 257 3.51 -16.17 -19.45
N ALA A 258 3.71 -14.86 -19.65
CA ALA A 258 2.64 -13.95 -20.02
C ALA A 258 2.44 -13.96 -21.55
N ALA A 259 1.20 -13.78 -22.00
CA ALA A 259 0.92 -13.53 -23.41
C ALA A 259 1.47 -12.16 -23.84
N ASP A 260 2.06 -12.08 -25.04
CA ASP A 260 2.49 -10.81 -25.65
C ASP A 260 1.30 -10.14 -26.36
N ILE A 261 0.52 -9.40 -25.59
CA ILE A 261 -0.64 -8.68 -26.16
C ILE A 261 -0.19 -7.41 -26.88
N LEU A 262 1.00 -6.87 -26.58
CA LEU A 262 1.50 -5.67 -27.22
C LEU A 262 1.75 -5.89 -28.71
N ALA A 263 2.30 -7.06 -29.08
CA ALA A 263 2.44 -7.46 -30.47
C ALA A 263 1.10 -7.52 -31.23
N ASP A 264 0.00 -7.82 -30.53
CA ASP A 264 -1.34 -7.87 -31.12
C ASP A 264 -1.96 -6.49 -31.30
N LEU A 265 -1.69 -5.58 -30.37
CA LEU A 265 -2.12 -4.18 -30.45
C LEU A 265 -1.44 -3.43 -31.61
N ASP A 266 -0.23 -3.85 -32.00
CA ASP A 266 0.54 -3.29 -33.13
C ASP A 266 0.10 -3.79 -34.52
N ARG A 267 -0.86 -4.73 -34.60
CA ARG A 267 -1.38 -5.23 -35.88
C ARG A 267 -2.20 -4.16 -36.61
N VAL A 268 -2.30 -4.27 -37.94
CA VAL A 268 -3.03 -3.32 -38.81
C VAL A 268 -4.50 -3.13 -38.40
N SER A 269 -5.10 -4.15 -37.78
CA SER A 269 -6.44 -4.06 -37.21
C SER A 269 -6.38 -4.43 -35.73
N SER A 270 -6.56 -3.45 -34.87
CA SER A 270 -6.66 -3.60 -33.42
C SER A 270 -7.76 -2.70 -32.87
N HIS A 271 -8.23 -2.99 -31.65
CA HIS A 271 -9.15 -2.11 -30.94
C HIS A 271 -8.35 -0.99 -30.25
N ASP A 272 -8.86 0.24 -30.30
CA ASP A 272 -8.34 1.31 -29.45
C ASP A 272 -8.73 1.02 -28.00
N THR A 273 -7.75 0.54 -27.23
CA THR A 273 -7.89 0.15 -25.83
C THR A 273 -7.20 1.13 -24.87
N ASP A 274 -6.44 2.10 -25.41
CA ASP A 274 -5.54 2.95 -24.63
C ASP A 274 -6.25 4.14 -23.99
N ARG A 275 -7.20 3.83 -23.10
CA ARG A 275 -8.01 4.82 -22.40
C ARG A 275 -7.52 5.10 -21.00
N PRO A 276 -7.62 6.36 -20.53
CA PRO A 276 -7.57 6.66 -19.12
C PRO A 276 -8.60 5.82 -18.38
N VAL A 277 -8.25 5.40 -17.17
CA VAL A 277 -9.12 4.53 -16.36
C VAL A 277 -10.46 5.22 -15.99
N ASP A 278 -10.53 6.56 -16.08
CA ASP A 278 -11.71 7.37 -15.79
C ASP A 278 -11.93 8.50 -16.83
N PRO A 279 -12.53 8.23 -18.00
CA PRO A 279 -12.90 9.30 -18.91
C PRO A 279 -14.10 10.09 -18.35
N PRO A 280 -14.10 11.44 -18.40
CA PRO A 280 -15.16 12.28 -17.82
C PRO A 280 -16.56 12.08 -18.42
N ASP A 281 -16.69 11.35 -19.54
CA ASP A 281 -17.97 10.97 -20.15
C ASP A 281 -17.91 9.52 -20.68
N PRO A 282 -19.01 8.74 -20.62
CA PRO A 282 -19.11 7.46 -21.32
C PRO A 282 -19.09 7.71 -22.84
N ILE A 283 -17.93 7.51 -23.47
CA ILE A 283 -17.79 7.71 -24.92
C ILE A 283 -18.38 6.49 -25.65
N PRO A 284 -19.42 6.66 -26.50
CA PRO A 284 -19.99 5.56 -27.27
C PRO A 284 -18.93 4.94 -28.20
N GLY A 285 -18.79 3.61 -28.19
CA GLY A 285 -17.99 2.87 -29.17
C GLY A 285 -16.56 2.49 -28.77
N HIS A 286 -16.24 2.47 -27.48
CA HIS A 286 -14.92 2.10 -26.99
C HIS A 286 -14.98 0.97 -25.98
N SER A 287 -13.99 0.08 -26.04
CA SER A 287 -13.84 -1.08 -25.17
C SER A 287 -12.45 -1.09 -24.55
N THR A 288 -12.37 -1.19 -23.23
CA THR A 288 -11.13 -1.43 -22.48
C THR A 288 -10.84 -2.92 -22.39
N CYS A 289 -9.61 -3.27 -21.99
CA CYS A 289 -9.24 -4.67 -21.75
C CYS A 289 -10.19 -5.35 -20.76
N THR A 290 -10.56 -4.65 -19.69
CA THR A 290 -11.38 -5.17 -18.59
C THR A 290 -12.86 -5.32 -18.93
N ASP A 291 -13.34 -4.71 -20.02
CA ASP A 291 -14.73 -4.89 -20.46
C ASP A 291 -15.01 -6.33 -20.91
N CYS A 292 -13.97 -7.03 -21.38
CA CYS A 292 -14.03 -8.44 -21.78
C CYS A 292 -13.13 -9.34 -20.92
N HIS A 293 -11.95 -8.86 -20.52
CA HIS A 293 -10.93 -9.59 -19.76
C HIS A 293 -10.78 -9.02 -18.34
N ASP A 294 -11.78 -9.25 -17.49
CA ASP A 294 -11.68 -8.89 -16.07
C ASP A 294 -10.61 -9.74 -15.38
N ALA A 295 -9.50 -9.10 -15.01
CA ALA A 295 -8.34 -9.72 -14.37
C ALA A 295 -8.69 -10.41 -13.04
N HIS A 296 -9.81 -10.04 -12.40
CA HIS A 296 -10.25 -10.67 -11.15
C HIS A 296 -10.98 -11.99 -11.36
N THR A 297 -11.50 -12.26 -12.56
CA THR A 297 -12.36 -13.43 -12.83
C THR A 297 -11.92 -14.26 -14.04
N MET A 298 -10.90 -13.82 -14.78
CA MET A 298 -10.40 -14.53 -15.96
C MET A 298 -9.82 -15.90 -15.63
N GLU A 299 -9.91 -16.84 -16.58
CA GLU A 299 -9.35 -18.19 -16.47
C GLU A 299 -8.33 -18.44 -17.58
N PRO A 300 -7.39 -19.39 -17.40
CA PRO A 300 -6.58 -19.90 -18.50
C PRO A 300 -7.48 -20.49 -19.58
N GLY A 301 -7.17 -20.23 -20.86
CA GLY A 301 -7.92 -20.81 -21.96
C GLY A 301 -7.51 -20.25 -23.31
N HIS A 302 -8.22 -20.68 -24.34
CA HIS A 302 -8.19 -20.12 -25.68
C HIS A 302 -9.66 -19.91 -26.08
N ALA A 303 -9.98 -18.75 -26.63
CA ALA A 303 -11.31 -18.46 -27.12
C ALA A 303 -11.32 -18.56 -28.64
N ASP A 304 -11.98 -19.58 -29.18
CA ASP A 304 -12.14 -19.76 -30.63
C ASP A 304 -13.31 -18.91 -31.17
N PRO A 305 -13.13 -18.09 -32.22
CA PRO A 305 -14.22 -17.45 -32.92
C PRO A 305 -15.24 -18.47 -33.46
N PRO A 306 -16.55 -18.20 -33.42
CA PRO A 306 -17.21 -16.94 -33.02
C PRO A 306 -17.65 -16.90 -31.54
N GLY A 307 -17.10 -17.76 -30.67
CA GLY A 307 -17.56 -17.93 -29.28
C GLY A 307 -17.21 -16.80 -28.30
N LEU A 308 -16.57 -15.73 -28.77
CA LEU A 308 -16.23 -14.54 -27.98
C LEU A 308 -17.47 -13.65 -27.79
N HIS A 309 -18.15 -13.79 -26.65
CA HIS A 309 -19.23 -12.86 -26.27
C HIS A 309 -18.74 -11.89 -25.17
N PRO A 310 -18.87 -10.55 -25.35
CA PRO A 310 -18.36 -9.53 -24.42
C PRO A 310 -18.96 -9.53 -23.00
N SER A 311 -19.86 -10.46 -22.66
CA SER A 311 -20.68 -10.37 -21.44
C SER A 311 -20.63 -11.62 -20.57
N LEU A 312 -19.64 -12.49 -20.75
CA LEU A 312 -19.47 -13.68 -19.93
C LEU A 312 -18.13 -13.57 -19.23
N GLY A 313 -18.11 -12.97 -18.02
CA GLY A 313 -16.98 -13.11 -17.11
C GLY A 313 -16.54 -14.58 -17.05
N ARG A 314 -15.23 -14.81 -16.84
CA ARG A 314 -14.52 -16.08 -17.12
C ARG A 314 -14.25 -16.31 -18.62
N VAL A 315 -13.83 -15.26 -19.35
CA VAL A 315 -13.27 -15.45 -20.69
C VAL A 315 -11.93 -16.16 -20.57
N GLY A 316 -11.83 -17.34 -21.19
CA GLY A 316 -10.60 -18.11 -21.28
C GLY A 316 -9.67 -17.53 -22.35
N GLY A 317 -8.50 -17.05 -21.94
CA GLY A 317 -7.43 -16.63 -22.85
C GLY A 317 -7.59 -15.24 -23.48
N VAL A 318 -6.45 -14.56 -23.62
CA VAL A 318 -6.23 -13.60 -24.70
C VAL A 318 -5.46 -14.41 -25.74
N THR A 319 -6.07 -14.71 -26.88
CA THR A 319 -5.41 -15.52 -27.92
C THR A 319 -4.21 -14.74 -28.45
N ALA A 320 -3.01 -15.32 -28.36
CA ALA A 320 -1.87 -14.93 -29.19
C ALA A 320 -2.15 -15.25 -30.68
#